data_AF-A0A917E1H8-F1
#
_entry.id   AF-A0A917E1H8-F1
#
_cell.length_a   1.000
_cell.length_b   1.000
_cell.length_c   1.000
_cell.angle_alpha   90.00
_cell.angle_beta   90.00
_cell.angle_gamma   90.00
#
_symmetry.space_group_name_H-M   'P 1'
#
loop_
_entity.id
_entity.type
_entity.pdbx_description
1 polymer ?
#
loop_
_entity_poly.entity_id
_entity_poly.type
_entity_poly.pdbx_seq_one_letter_code
_entity_poly.pdbx_strand_id
1 'polypeptide(L)'
;MRYKGWKLTAAVAVIGAGVWAGFQWPSMVEGDGNAVTPGGVDDPVVTKSYVDQKIAAITGASPGSGTNTGSGETKPEDKPAEQAAGNNAINIVTVPVGKTIIAKDGAQMVVRAGKAVAYSPDSNGIADVTDGTDIKSGSRVLNNHLILFPRGGRGILPEAGQKYSLTVMVIGEYEIKVLEQQTK
;
A
#
# COMPACT_ATOMS: atom_id res chain seq x y z
N MET A 1 56.83 54.69 4.90
CA MET A 1 56.22 53.43 5.38
C MET A 1 55.21 53.69 6.51
N ARG A 2 54.00 54.21 6.22
CA ARG A 2 52.99 54.50 7.27
C ARG A 2 51.55 54.03 6.97
N TYR A 3 51.30 53.46 5.79
CA TYR A 3 49.95 53.04 5.36
C TYR A 3 49.60 51.58 5.68
N LYS A 4 50.53 50.83 6.29
CA LYS A 4 50.37 49.38 6.54
C LYS A 4 49.65 49.09 7.86
N GLY A 5 49.81 49.96 8.88
CA GLY A 5 49.14 49.82 10.17
C GLY A 5 47.62 50.08 10.11
N TRP A 6 47.20 51.10 9.38
CA TRP A 6 45.78 51.46 9.23
C TRP A 6 44.96 50.35 8.57
N LYS A 7 45.53 49.66 7.58
CA LYS A 7 44.86 48.53 6.90
C LYS A 7 44.68 47.33 7.84
N LEU A 8 45.62 47.11 8.78
CA LEU A 8 45.52 46.06 9.77
C LEU A 8 44.48 46.38 10.85
N THR A 9 44.43 47.63 11.33
CA THR A 9 43.43 48.06 12.32
C THR A 9 42.02 48.07 11.76
N ALA A 10 41.85 48.46 10.48
CA ALA A 10 40.56 48.40 9.81
C ALA A 10 40.05 46.95 9.65
N ALA A 11 40.93 46.00 9.34
CA ALA A 11 40.56 44.58 9.21
C ALA A 11 40.10 43.97 10.55
N VAL A 12 40.79 44.27 11.65
CA VAL A 12 40.41 43.78 12.99
C VAL A 12 39.06 44.36 13.44
N ALA A 13 38.79 45.64 13.12
CA ALA A 13 37.51 46.26 13.44
C ALA A 13 36.33 45.61 12.69
N VAL A 14 36.50 45.27 11.41
CA VAL A 14 35.46 44.61 10.60
C VAL A 14 35.15 43.21 11.10
N ILE A 15 36.18 42.43 11.47
CA ILE A 15 35.98 41.08 12.01
C ILE A 15 35.32 41.15 13.39
N GLY A 16 35.75 42.07 14.26
CA GLY A 16 35.13 42.28 15.57
C GLY A 16 33.65 42.66 15.47
N ALA A 17 33.30 43.54 14.52
CA ALA A 17 31.91 43.92 14.26
C ALA A 17 31.08 42.74 13.73
N GLY A 18 31.63 41.91 12.84
CA GLY A 18 30.94 40.73 12.31
C GLY A 18 30.65 39.67 13.39
N VAL A 19 31.61 39.41 14.27
CA VAL A 19 31.44 38.46 15.39
C VAL A 19 30.45 39.00 16.42
N TRP A 20 30.50 40.31 16.72
CA TRP A 20 29.54 40.92 17.64
C TRP A 20 28.11 40.93 17.07
N ALA A 21 27.94 41.22 15.79
CA ALA A 21 26.64 41.14 15.12
C ALA A 21 26.10 39.70 15.07
N GLY A 22 26.96 38.70 14.86
CA GLY A 22 26.58 37.28 14.92
C GLY A 22 26.20 36.81 16.34
N PHE A 23 26.83 37.35 17.37
CA PHE A 23 26.51 37.05 18.77
C PHE A 23 25.20 37.71 19.23
N GLN A 24 24.84 38.87 18.65
CA GLN A 24 23.58 39.57 18.91
C GLN A 24 22.40 39.06 18.08
N TRP A 25 22.60 38.03 17.24
CA TRP A 25 21.53 37.37 16.50
C TRP A 25 21.21 36.02 17.12
N PRO A 26 20.43 35.96 18.22
CA PRO A 26 19.84 34.70 18.62
C PRO A 26 18.91 34.24 17.49
N SER A 27 19.24 33.12 16.85
CA SER A 27 18.27 32.38 16.05
C SER A 27 17.23 31.83 17.01
N MET A 28 16.16 32.58 17.22
CA MET A 28 14.98 32.14 17.94
C MET A 28 14.38 31.01 17.10
N VAL A 29 14.56 29.76 17.54
CA VAL A 29 13.71 28.69 17.03
C VAL A 29 12.38 28.87 17.76
N GLU A 30 11.42 29.43 17.04
CA GLU A 30 10.03 29.50 17.50
C GLU A 30 9.53 28.05 17.52
N GLY A 31 9.52 27.44 18.70
CA GLY A 31 8.69 26.25 18.91
C GLY A 31 7.25 26.71 18.81
N ASP A 32 6.59 26.37 17.70
CA ASP A 32 5.19 26.70 17.40
C ASP A 32 4.30 26.45 18.62
N GLY A 33 3.94 27.54 19.31
CA GLY A 33 3.40 27.53 20.66
C GLY A 33 1.96 27.03 20.79
N ASN A 34 1.34 26.55 19.71
CA ASN A 34 -0.05 26.12 19.70
C ASN A 34 -0.22 24.73 19.10
N ALA A 35 0.72 23.80 19.34
CA ALA A 35 0.51 22.40 19.04
C ALA A 35 -0.58 21.83 19.97
N VAL A 36 -1.85 21.94 19.55
CA VAL A 36 -2.99 21.28 20.19
C VAL A 36 -2.68 19.79 20.20
N THR A 37 -2.17 19.32 21.32
CA THR A 37 -1.79 17.92 21.50
C THR A 37 -3.10 17.17 21.72
N PRO A 38 -3.44 16.15 20.91
CA PRO A 38 -4.66 15.38 21.11
C PRO A 38 -4.73 14.85 22.54
N GLY A 39 -5.84 15.10 23.24
CA GLY A 39 -6.02 14.80 24.66
C GLY A 39 -5.40 15.81 25.65
N GLY A 40 -4.87 16.93 25.16
CA GLY A 40 -4.37 18.04 25.97
C GLY A 40 -5.49 18.94 26.52
N VAL A 41 -5.13 19.90 27.37
CA VAL A 41 -6.11 20.81 28.02
C VAL A 41 -6.82 21.74 27.03
N ASP A 42 -6.22 21.96 25.86
CA ASP A 42 -6.79 22.75 24.77
C ASP A 42 -7.62 21.91 23.78
N ASP A 43 -7.76 20.60 24.01
CA ASP A 43 -8.55 19.71 23.15
C ASP A 43 -10.05 19.85 23.47
N PRO A 44 -10.91 20.23 22.51
CA PRO A 44 -12.33 20.37 22.76
C PRO A 44 -12.98 19.05 23.19
N VAL A 45 -13.73 19.09 24.29
CA VAL A 45 -14.54 17.95 24.72
C VAL A 45 -15.72 17.75 23.77
N VAL A 46 -15.79 16.60 23.12
CA VAL A 46 -16.93 16.20 22.29
C VAL A 46 -17.84 15.21 23.01
N THR A 47 -19.15 15.34 22.82
CA THR A 47 -20.12 14.40 23.39
C THR A 47 -20.19 13.13 22.56
N LYS A 48 -20.50 12.00 23.21
CA LYS A 48 -20.67 10.71 22.54
C LYS A 48 -21.66 10.80 21.38
N SER A 49 -22.79 11.48 21.56
CA SER A 49 -23.80 11.63 20.51
C SER A 49 -23.30 12.39 19.28
N TYR A 50 -22.39 13.37 19.44
CA TYR A 50 -21.79 14.08 18.32
C TYR A 50 -20.86 13.16 17.51
N VAL A 51 -20.04 12.37 18.20
CA VAL A 51 -19.16 11.37 17.56
C VAL A 51 -20.00 10.31 16.86
N ASP A 52 -21.02 9.77 17.53
CA ASP A 52 -21.95 8.79 16.98
C ASP A 52 -22.70 9.35 15.76
N GLN A 53 -23.17 10.59 15.81
CA GLN A 53 -23.85 11.26 14.69
C GLN A 53 -22.93 11.45 13.49
N LYS A 54 -21.64 11.76 13.71
CA LYS A 54 -20.66 11.89 12.64
C LYS A 54 -20.27 10.53 12.07
N ILE A 55 -20.11 9.51 12.89
CA ILE A 55 -19.89 8.14 12.43
C ILE A 55 -21.10 7.66 11.63
N ALA A 56 -22.31 7.83 12.15
CA ALA A 56 -23.58 7.56 11.46
C ALA A 56 -23.67 8.26 10.10
N ALA A 57 -23.28 9.53 10.02
CA ALA A 57 -23.26 10.29 8.77
C ALA A 57 -22.20 9.77 7.77
N ILE A 58 -21.09 9.23 8.26
CA ILE A 58 -20.00 8.67 7.45
C ILE A 58 -20.32 7.22 7.02
N THR A 59 -20.94 6.43 7.88
CA THR A 59 -21.30 5.02 7.64
C THR A 59 -22.69 4.86 7.02
N GLY A 60 -23.44 5.95 6.83
CA GLY A 60 -24.80 5.95 6.28
C GLY A 60 -25.89 5.42 7.24
N ALA A 61 -25.55 5.16 8.51
CA ALA A 61 -26.49 4.63 9.49
C ALA A 61 -27.25 5.75 10.22
N SER A 62 -28.46 6.07 9.77
CA SER A 62 -29.37 7.03 10.44
C SER A 62 -29.62 6.64 11.92
N PRO A 63 -29.59 7.58 12.89
CA PRO A 63 -29.78 7.27 14.30
C PRO A 63 -31.29 7.20 14.63
N GLY A 64 -31.82 5.98 14.66
CA GLY A 64 -33.16 5.72 15.15
C GLY A 64 -33.28 4.27 15.61
N SER A 65 -33.79 4.10 16.83
CA SER A 65 -34.13 2.84 17.48
C SER A 65 -32.99 2.11 18.20
N GLY A 66 -33.01 2.18 19.53
CA GLY A 66 -32.16 1.37 20.38
C GLY A 66 -32.68 -0.06 20.47
N THR A 67 -31.78 -1.03 20.29
CA THR A 67 -31.91 -2.36 20.90
C THR A 67 -30.54 -3.03 20.94
N ASN A 68 -30.11 -3.43 22.14
CA ASN A 68 -29.18 -4.55 22.29
C ASN A 68 -29.89 -5.83 21.80
N THR A 69 -29.23 -6.62 20.94
CA THR A 69 -29.19 -8.10 20.91
C THR A 69 -28.97 -8.65 19.49
N GLY A 70 -27.87 -9.39 19.31
CA GLY A 70 -27.80 -10.69 18.66
C GLY A 70 -28.24 -10.89 17.20
N SER A 71 -27.26 -11.28 16.37
CA SER A 71 -27.29 -12.32 15.31
C SER A 71 -28.42 -12.34 14.26
N GLY A 72 -28.03 -12.33 12.98
CA GLY A 72 -28.84 -12.90 11.90
C GLY A 72 -28.58 -12.26 10.52
N GLU A 73 -27.99 -13.04 9.61
CA GLU A 73 -27.93 -12.75 8.17
C GLU A 73 -29.33 -12.63 7.56
N THR A 74 -29.53 -11.69 6.62
CA THR A 74 -30.04 -11.96 5.25
C THR A 74 -30.05 -10.68 4.39
N LYS A 75 -29.55 -10.82 3.16
CA LYS A 75 -29.73 -9.93 1.97
C LYS A 75 -31.15 -10.13 1.41
N PRO A 76 -31.77 -9.21 0.62
CA PRO A 76 -31.42 -8.95 -0.80
C PRO A 76 -31.45 -7.46 -1.25
N GLU A 77 -31.06 -7.26 -2.50
CA GLU A 77 -30.54 -6.07 -3.19
C GLU A 77 -31.57 -5.03 -3.67
N ASP A 78 -31.16 -3.74 -3.79
CA ASP A 78 -31.16 -2.98 -5.06
C ASP A 78 -30.39 -1.63 -4.93
N LYS A 79 -29.47 -1.36 -5.88
CA LYS A 79 -28.39 -0.34 -5.85
C LYS A 79 -28.77 1.00 -6.51
N PRO A 80 -28.10 2.10 -6.10
CA PRO A 80 -27.44 2.99 -7.06
C PRO A 80 -25.94 3.19 -6.75
N ALA A 81 -25.10 2.93 -7.76
CA ALA A 81 -23.69 3.31 -7.95
C ALA A 81 -22.77 3.43 -6.71
N GLU A 82 -22.10 2.33 -6.40
CA GLU A 82 -20.96 2.24 -5.46
C GLU A 82 -19.70 2.94 -6.01
N GLN A 83 -19.19 3.94 -5.29
CA GLN A 83 -17.74 4.11 -5.19
C GLN A 83 -17.21 2.94 -4.36
N ALA A 84 -16.59 1.97 -5.05
CA ALA A 84 -15.92 0.85 -4.43
C ALA A 84 -14.72 1.35 -3.61
N ALA A 85 -14.94 1.54 -2.30
CA ALA A 85 -13.87 1.38 -1.33
C ALA A 85 -13.48 -0.11 -1.34
N GLY A 86 -12.66 -0.48 -2.32
CA GLY A 86 -12.18 -1.85 -2.51
C GLY A 86 -11.31 -2.23 -1.32
N ASN A 87 -11.82 -3.11 -0.46
CA ASN A 87 -11.00 -3.82 0.51
C ASN A 87 -10.05 -4.74 -0.28
N ASN A 88 -8.93 -4.19 -0.77
CA ASN A 88 -7.86 -4.92 -1.45
C ASN A 88 -7.09 -5.75 -0.42
N ALA A 89 -7.78 -6.70 0.20
CA ALA A 89 -7.21 -7.60 1.19
C ALA A 89 -6.06 -8.39 0.54
N ILE A 90 -4.93 -8.41 1.23
CA ILE A 90 -3.75 -9.17 0.84
C ILE A 90 -3.89 -10.58 1.43
N ASN A 91 -3.96 -11.59 0.57
CA ASN A 91 -4.07 -12.99 0.97
C ASN A 91 -2.76 -13.72 0.71
N ILE A 92 -2.34 -14.56 1.65
CA ILE A 92 -1.22 -15.48 1.46
C ILE A 92 -1.80 -16.86 1.14
N VAL A 93 -1.56 -17.32 -0.07
CA VAL A 93 -2.18 -18.52 -0.63
C VAL A 93 -1.12 -19.58 -0.87
N THR A 94 -1.38 -20.80 -0.41
CA THR A 94 -0.56 -21.97 -0.71
C THR A 94 -1.17 -22.70 -1.90
N VAL A 95 -0.43 -22.83 -3.00
CA VAL A 95 -0.86 -23.54 -4.22
C VAL A 95 -0.22 -24.93 -4.23
N PRO A 96 -0.99 -26.02 -4.06
CA PRO A 96 -0.45 -27.37 -4.08
C PRO A 96 0.13 -27.76 -5.44
N VAL A 97 1.05 -28.73 -5.44
CA VAL A 97 1.57 -29.34 -6.67
C VAL A 97 0.43 -29.89 -7.52
N GLY A 98 0.47 -29.61 -8.83
CA GLY A 98 -0.57 -30.04 -9.78
C GLY A 98 -1.85 -29.16 -9.78
N LYS A 99 -1.90 -28.09 -8.98
CA LYS A 99 -2.96 -27.08 -9.04
C LYS A 99 -2.44 -25.78 -9.64
N THR A 100 -3.33 -25.03 -10.26
CA THR A 100 -3.07 -23.69 -10.79
C THR A 100 -3.93 -22.70 -10.00
N ILE A 101 -3.33 -21.59 -9.57
CA ILE A 101 -4.09 -20.44 -9.09
C ILE A 101 -4.40 -19.54 -10.28
N ILE A 102 -5.67 -19.30 -10.53
CA ILE A 102 -6.18 -18.47 -11.63
C ILE A 102 -6.70 -17.17 -11.05
N ALA A 103 -6.16 -16.07 -11.56
CA ALA A 103 -6.56 -14.72 -11.23
C ALA A 103 -7.91 -14.38 -11.86
N LYS A 104 -8.72 -13.60 -11.14
CA LYS A 104 -9.84 -12.85 -11.72
C LYS A 104 -9.37 -11.50 -12.25
N ASP A 105 -10.28 -10.77 -12.89
CA ASP A 105 -10.02 -9.45 -13.45
C ASP A 105 -9.46 -8.50 -12.39
N GLY A 106 -8.36 -7.81 -12.70
CA GLY A 106 -7.72 -6.83 -11.83
C GLY A 106 -6.90 -7.42 -10.67
N ALA A 107 -6.80 -8.74 -10.55
CA ALA A 107 -6.00 -9.35 -9.50
C ALA A 107 -4.49 -9.16 -9.75
N GLN A 108 -3.72 -9.26 -8.67
CA GLN A 108 -2.26 -9.12 -8.68
C GLN A 108 -1.65 -10.20 -7.81
N MET A 109 -0.48 -10.71 -8.20
CA MET A 109 0.20 -11.76 -7.45
C MET A 109 1.69 -11.55 -7.36
N VAL A 110 2.26 -12.02 -6.25
CA VAL A 110 3.70 -12.11 -6.04
C VAL A 110 4.03 -13.52 -5.58
N VAL A 111 4.91 -14.21 -6.31
CA VAL A 111 5.42 -15.52 -5.90
C VAL A 111 6.43 -15.30 -4.77
N ARG A 112 6.10 -15.76 -3.56
CA ARG A 112 6.94 -15.60 -2.36
C ARG A 112 7.84 -16.81 -2.12
N ALA A 113 7.38 -18.02 -2.45
CA ALA A 113 8.17 -19.25 -2.31
C ALA A 113 7.84 -20.30 -3.37
N GLY A 114 8.84 -21.11 -3.71
CA GLY A 114 8.78 -22.12 -4.77
C GLY A 114 9.01 -21.54 -6.17
N LYS A 115 9.06 -22.42 -7.18
CA LYS A 115 9.25 -22.12 -8.59
C LYS A 115 7.92 -22.16 -9.33
N ALA A 116 7.49 -21.01 -9.84
CA ALA A 116 6.23 -20.87 -10.54
C ALA A 116 6.43 -20.78 -12.05
N VAL A 117 5.41 -21.24 -12.78
CA VAL A 117 5.31 -21.17 -14.23
C VAL A 117 4.01 -20.43 -14.58
N ALA A 118 4.06 -19.56 -15.57
CA ALA A 118 2.92 -18.81 -16.06
C ALA A 118 1.95 -19.72 -16.81
N TYR A 119 0.65 -19.50 -16.58
CA TYR A 119 -0.43 -20.09 -17.36
C TYR A 119 -1.22 -18.98 -18.04
N SER A 120 -1.35 -19.08 -19.35
CA SER A 120 -2.26 -18.27 -20.16
C SER A 120 -2.97 -19.16 -21.18
N PRO A 121 -4.30 -18.99 -21.38
CA PRO A 121 -5.05 -19.70 -22.42
C PRO A 121 -4.87 -19.08 -23.82
N ASP A 122 -4.30 -17.88 -23.92
CA ASP A 122 -4.06 -17.19 -25.20
C ASP A 122 -2.56 -16.96 -25.46
N SER A 123 -2.23 -16.43 -26.65
CA SER A 123 -0.84 -16.11 -27.04
C SER A 123 -0.24 -14.92 -26.27
N ASN A 124 -1.07 -14.21 -25.50
CA ASN A 124 -0.61 -13.12 -24.64
C ASN A 124 0.00 -13.69 -23.35
N GLY A 125 0.97 -12.97 -22.81
CA GLY A 125 1.60 -13.34 -21.56
C GLY A 125 0.87 -12.79 -20.35
N ILE A 126 1.51 -12.91 -19.20
CA ILE A 126 1.15 -12.22 -17.97
C ILE A 126 2.13 -11.06 -17.79
N ALA A 127 1.62 -9.87 -17.46
CA ALA A 127 2.45 -8.67 -17.32
C ALA A 127 3.28 -8.74 -16.03
N ASP A 128 4.60 -8.75 -16.18
CA ASP A 128 5.55 -8.53 -15.10
C ASP A 128 5.84 -7.04 -14.98
N VAL A 129 5.30 -6.41 -13.94
CA VAL A 129 5.45 -4.98 -13.68
C VAL A 129 6.85 -4.66 -13.15
N THR A 130 7.53 -5.63 -12.54
CA THR A 130 8.88 -5.45 -11.99
C THR A 130 9.92 -5.39 -13.09
N ASP A 131 9.88 -6.31 -14.04
CA ASP A 131 10.81 -6.34 -15.18
C ASP A 131 10.30 -5.59 -16.42
N GLY A 132 9.02 -5.22 -16.46
CA GLY A 132 8.40 -4.56 -17.61
C GLY A 132 8.27 -5.47 -18.84
N THR A 133 8.05 -6.77 -18.63
CA THR A 133 7.98 -7.76 -19.72
C THR A 133 6.72 -8.62 -19.65
N ASP A 134 6.36 -9.26 -20.76
CA ASP A 134 5.25 -10.24 -20.81
C ASP A 134 5.77 -11.67 -20.63
N ILE A 135 5.39 -12.32 -19.54
CA ILE A 135 5.73 -13.72 -19.26
C ILE A 135 4.80 -14.63 -20.04
N LYS A 136 5.33 -15.32 -21.05
CA LYS A 136 4.56 -16.27 -21.87
C LYS A 136 4.16 -17.52 -21.09
N SER A 137 3.05 -18.15 -21.49
CA SER A 137 2.62 -19.44 -20.92
C SER A 137 3.75 -20.47 -20.98
N GLY A 138 3.94 -21.23 -19.90
CA GLY A 138 5.05 -22.18 -19.76
C GLY A 138 6.40 -21.55 -19.37
N SER A 139 6.51 -20.22 -19.36
CA SER A 139 7.72 -19.53 -18.90
C SER A 139 7.72 -19.36 -17.39
N ARG A 140 8.93 -19.30 -16.82
CA ARG A 140 9.13 -19.14 -15.37
C ARG A 140 8.70 -17.76 -14.91
N VAL A 141 7.99 -17.71 -13.79
CA VAL A 141 7.68 -16.48 -13.06
C VAL A 141 8.70 -16.32 -11.94
N LEU A 142 9.41 -15.20 -11.93
CA LEU A 142 10.44 -14.92 -10.93
C LEU A 142 9.81 -14.59 -9.57
N ASN A 143 10.48 -15.02 -8.50
CA ASN A 143 10.05 -14.74 -7.15
C ASN A 143 10.18 -13.25 -6.84
N ASN A 144 9.23 -12.72 -6.06
CA ASN A 144 9.16 -11.32 -5.65
C ASN A 144 8.84 -10.30 -6.76
N HIS A 145 8.50 -10.77 -7.97
CA HIS A 145 8.02 -9.89 -9.03
C HIS A 145 6.52 -9.64 -8.87
N LEU A 146 6.10 -8.40 -9.13
CA LEU A 146 4.69 -8.03 -9.16
C LEU A 146 4.11 -8.40 -10.52
N ILE A 147 3.24 -9.40 -10.51
CA ILE A 147 2.54 -9.87 -11.70
C ILE A 147 1.11 -9.34 -11.70
N LEU A 148 0.72 -8.69 -12.79
CA LEU A 148 -0.58 -8.06 -12.96
C LEU A 148 -1.47 -8.87 -13.91
N PHE A 149 -2.74 -9.02 -13.54
CA PHE A 149 -3.77 -9.68 -14.34
C PHE A 149 -4.88 -8.69 -14.72
N PRO A 150 -4.72 -7.91 -15.82
CA PRO A 150 -5.75 -6.96 -16.24
C PRO A 150 -7.09 -7.65 -16.58
N ARG A 151 -7.00 -8.88 -17.10
CA ARG A 151 -8.14 -9.78 -17.35
C ARG A 151 -7.83 -11.13 -16.71
N GLY A 152 -8.86 -11.75 -16.15
CA GLY A 152 -8.81 -13.05 -15.50
C GLY A 152 -8.65 -14.21 -16.47
N GLY A 153 -8.61 -15.42 -15.91
CA GLY A 153 -8.41 -16.66 -16.66
C GLY A 153 -6.93 -17.02 -16.91
N ARG A 154 -6.00 -16.14 -16.53
CA ARG A 154 -4.57 -16.41 -16.45
C ARG A 154 -4.16 -16.71 -15.03
N GLY A 155 -2.99 -17.29 -14.84
CA GLY A 155 -2.54 -17.62 -13.51
C GLY A 155 -1.14 -18.20 -13.46
N ILE A 156 -0.82 -18.82 -12.33
CA ILE A 156 0.48 -19.45 -12.12
C ILE A 156 0.31 -20.83 -11.49
N LEU A 157 1.23 -21.71 -11.80
CA LEU A 157 1.28 -23.06 -11.24
C LEU A 157 2.70 -23.43 -10.80
N PRO A 158 2.86 -24.42 -9.90
CA PRO A 158 4.17 -24.99 -9.59
C PRO A 158 4.86 -25.55 -10.85
N GLU A 159 6.16 -25.34 -10.98
CA GLU A 159 6.98 -25.94 -12.03
C GLU A 159 6.88 -27.48 -12.01
N ALA A 160 6.86 -28.10 -13.20
CA ALA A 160 6.80 -29.55 -13.32
C ALA A 160 7.97 -30.22 -12.56
N GLY A 161 7.67 -31.25 -11.78
CA GLY A 161 8.66 -31.94 -10.94
C GLY A 161 8.97 -31.26 -9.60
N GLN A 162 8.35 -30.13 -9.29
CA GLN A 162 8.46 -29.52 -7.96
C GLN A 162 7.80 -30.39 -6.89
N LYS A 163 8.50 -30.60 -5.77
CA LYS A 163 8.01 -31.40 -4.63
C LYS A 163 7.15 -30.62 -3.62
N TYR A 164 7.33 -29.31 -3.59
CA TYR A 164 6.72 -28.42 -2.60
C TYR A 164 5.66 -27.53 -3.24
N SER A 165 4.70 -27.08 -2.43
CA SER A 165 3.70 -26.09 -2.85
C SER A 165 4.33 -24.72 -3.12
N LEU A 166 3.63 -23.89 -3.90
CA LEU A 166 3.96 -22.46 -3.99
C LEU A 166 3.35 -21.70 -2.83
N THR A 167 4.03 -20.64 -2.41
CA THR A 167 3.44 -19.60 -1.57
C THR A 167 3.31 -18.33 -2.40
N VAL A 168 2.10 -17.83 -2.54
CA VAL A 168 1.74 -16.70 -3.40
C VAL A 168 1.02 -15.66 -2.56
N MET A 169 1.50 -14.42 -2.61
CA MET A 169 0.72 -13.29 -2.12
C MET A 169 -0.24 -12.86 -3.22
N VAL A 170 -1.51 -12.66 -2.90
CA VAL A 170 -2.57 -12.35 -3.86
C VAL A 170 -3.35 -11.13 -3.37
N ILE A 171 -3.57 -10.19 -4.28
CA ILE A 171 -4.50 -9.08 -4.12
C ILE A 171 -5.63 -9.30 -5.13
N GLY A 172 -6.88 -9.23 -4.67
CA GLY A 172 -8.06 -9.49 -5.49
C GLY A 172 -8.48 -10.97 -5.48
N GLU A 173 -9.49 -11.27 -6.30
CA GLU A 173 -10.12 -12.58 -6.34
C GLU A 173 -9.31 -13.60 -7.15
N TYR A 174 -9.38 -14.87 -6.74
CA TYR A 174 -8.71 -15.98 -7.40
C TYR A 174 -9.49 -17.28 -7.24
N GLU A 175 -9.16 -18.27 -8.06
CA GLU A 175 -9.67 -19.64 -7.94
C GLU A 175 -8.52 -20.64 -8.07
N ILE A 176 -8.55 -21.73 -7.31
CA ILE A 176 -7.57 -22.82 -7.43
C ILE A 176 -8.22 -23.97 -8.19
N LYS A 177 -7.64 -24.37 -9.33
CA LYS A 177 -8.19 -25.43 -10.19
C LYS A 177 -7.11 -26.43 -10.60
N VAL A 178 -7.54 -27.65 -10.96
CA VAL A 178 -6.70 -28.56 -11.75
C VAL A 178 -6.86 -28.14 -13.20
N LEU A 179 -5.75 -27.85 -13.87
CA LEU A 179 -5.74 -27.64 -15.32
C LEU A 179 -4.84 -28.71 -15.92
N GLU A 180 -5.30 -29.34 -16.99
CA GLU A 180 -4.48 -30.27 -17.75
C GLU A 180 -3.30 -29.51 -18.35
N GLN A 181 -2.09 -29.98 -18.09
CA GLN A 181 -0.90 -29.34 -18.62
C GLN A 181 -0.86 -29.53 -20.12
N GLN A 182 -0.75 -28.43 -20.86
CA GLN A 182 -0.44 -28.43 -22.28
C GLN A 182 0.98 -29.01 -22.42
N THR A 183 1.06 -30.33 -22.51
CA THR A 183 2.29 -31.04 -22.86
C THR A 183 2.58 -30.64 -24.30
N LYS A 184 3.69 -29.95 -24.51
CA LYS A 184 4.17 -29.58 -25.83
C LYS A 184 4.70 -30.80 -26.58
#